data_AF-A0AAD8YHT0-F1
#
_entry.id   AF-A0AAD8YHT0-F1
#
_cell.length_a   1.000
_cell.length_b   1.000
_cell.length_c   1.000
_cell.angle_alpha   90.00
_cell.angle_beta   90.00
_cell.angle_gamma   90.00
#
_symmetry.space_group_name_H-M   'P 1'
#
loop_
_entity.id
_entity.type
_entity.pdbx_description
1 polymer ?
#
loop_
_entity_poly.entity_id
_entity_poly.type
_entity_poly.pdbx_seq_one_letter_code
_entity_poly.pdbx_strand_id
1 'polypeptide(L)'
;MGIRWLYSATKVKFGKELESIGNGAFCRCKSLERITIPLKDNMITENGIFQGCKKLESVDLVEGAVLRRIINALVLDEWRNDMDVEINAINQSLPTTPAGDDFYDVGGKAEAVQLWIRSVLHKIVQYKAQHHSYVNEAATTLQLDLPNDIVNKNVLPFLELPSYTFEGED
;
A
#
# COMPACT_ATOMS: atom_id res chain seq x y z
N MET A 1 0.49 -24.00 4.16
CA MET A 1 -0.51 -25.03 3.85
C MET A 1 -1.54 -24.38 2.92
N GLY A 2 -1.53 -24.73 1.63
CA GLY A 2 -2.32 -24.03 0.61
C GLY A 2 -3.83 -24.15 0.83
N ILE A 3 -4.56 -23.04 0.74
CA ILE A 3 -6.01 -22.98 0.95
C ILE A 3 -6.70 -23.53 -0.31
N ARG A 4 -6.72 -24.86 -0.43
CA ARG A 4 -7.19 -25.62 -1.60
C ARG A 4 -8.72 -25.55 -1.84
N TRP A 5 -9.44 -24.71 -1.11
CA TRP A 5 -10.90 -24.58 -1.18
C TRP A 5 -11.40 -23.37 -1.99
N LEU A 6 -10.50 -22.49 -2.48
CA LEU A 6 -10.87 -21.22 -3.16
C LEU A 6 -10.98 -21.32 -4.69
N TYR A 7 -11.18 -22.51 -5.27
CA TYR A 7 -11.24 -22.68 -6.72
C TYR A 7 -12.37 -21.89 -7.41
N SER A 8 -13.42 -21.49 -6.68
CA SER A 8 -14.50 -20.65 -7.21
C SER A 8 -14.54 -19.21 -6.66
N ALA A 9 -13.65 -18.84 -5.75
CA ALA A 9 -13.71 -17.52 -5.14
C ALA A 9 -13.31 -16.44 -6.15
N THR A 10 -14.19 -15.48 -6.41
CA THR A 10 -13.93 -14.32 -7.27
C THR A 10 -13.27 -13.17 -6.51
N LYS A 11 -13.54 -13.07 -5.21
CA LYS A 11 -13.01 -12.02 -4.34
C LYS A 11 -12.51 -12.63 -3.05
N VAL A 12 -11.35 -12.20 -2.60
CA VAL A 12 -10.76 -12.62 -1.32
C VAL A 12 -10.40 -11.39 -0.51
N LYS A 13 -10.85 -11.33 0.74
CA LYS A 13 -10.57 -10.23 1.65
C LYS A 13 -9.85 -10.75 2.88
N PHE A 14 -8.65 -10.26 3.11
CA PHE A 14 -7.88 -10.55 4.31
C PHE A 14 -8.10 -9.50 5.40
N GLY A 15 -7.74 -9.85 6.64
CA GLY A 15 -7.70 -8.92 7.77
C GLY A 15 -6.35 -8.21 7.87
N LYS A 16 -6.30 -7.11 8.63
CA LYS A 16 -5.08 -6.32 8.89
C LYS A 16 -3.98 -7.10 9.61
N GLU A 17 -4.34 -8.14 10.34
CA GLU A 17 -3.43 -9.01 11.10
C GLU A 17 -2.79 -10.09 10.22
N LEU A 18 -3.03 -10.09 8.91
CA LEU A 18 -2.32 -10.99 8.00
C LEU A 18 -0.84 -10.60 7.96
N GLU A 19 0.05 -11.57 8.19
CA GLU A 19 1.49 -11.37 8.18
C GLU A 19 2.09 -11.63 6.79
N SER A 20 1.70 -12.75 6.17
CA SER A 20 2.19 -13.12 4.84
C SER A 20 1.26 -14.10 4.13
N ILE A 21 1.36 -14.12 2.80
CA ILE A 21 0.74 -15.11 1.93
C ILE A 21 1.85 -16.06 1.48
N GLY A 22 1.74 -17.32 1.89
CA GLY A 22 2.75 -18.35 1.60
C GLY A 22 2.57 -19.07 0.27
N ASN A 23 3.53 -19.95 -0.04
CA ASN A 23 3.62 -20.74 -1.26
C ASN A 23 2.27 -21.32 -1.73
N GLY A 24 1.94 -21.05 -2.98
CA GLY A 24 0.83 -21.69 -3.68
C GLY A 24 -0.57 -21.37 -3.14
N ALA A 25 -0.72 -20.36 -2.27
CA ALA A 25 -2.00 -20.02 -1.63
C ALA A 25 -3.14 -19.80 -2.65
N PHE A 26 -2.83 -19.24 -3.82
CA PHE A 26 -3.77 -18.99 -4.91
C PHE A 26 -3.39 -19.66 -6.22
N CYS A 27 -2.51 -20.66 -6.18
CA CYS A 27 -2.06 -21.34 -7.40
C CYS A 27 -3.27 -21.95 -8.14
N ARG A 28 -3.43 -21.56 -9.40
CA ARG A 28 -4.49 -21.94 -10.34
C ARG A 28 -5.91 -21.53 -9.91
N CYS A 29 -6.05 -20.48 -9.09
CA CYS A 29 -7.34 -19.83 -8.82
C CYS A 29 -7.84 -19.04 -10.05
N LYS A 30 -8.35 -19.74 -11.07
CA LYS A 30 -8.78 -19.14 -12.36
C LYS A 30 -9.96 -18.17 -12.25
N SER A 31 -10.73 -18.25 -11.18
CA SER A 31 -11.89 -17.39 -10.93
C SER A 31 -11.56 -16.13 -10.15
N LEU A 32 -10.36 -16.04 -9.55
CA LEU A 32 -9.98 -14.93 -8.68
C LEU A 32 -9.81 -13.65 -9.50
N GLU A 33 -10.65 -12.66 -9.21
CA GLU A 33 -10.68 -11.36 -9.88
C GLU A 33 -10.03 -10.25 -9.05
N ARG A 34 -10.22 -10.32 -7.73
CA ARG A 34 -9.82 -9.27 -6.79
C ARG A 34 -9.32 -9.85 -5.48
N ILE A 35 -8.24 -9.26 -4.95
CA ILE A 35 -7.77 -9.51 -3.59
C ILE A 35 -7.70 -8.22 -2.78
N THR A 36 -7.98 -8.31 -1.49
CA THR A 36 -7.76 -7.22 -0.53
C THR A 36 -6.72 -7.66 0.49
N ILE A 37 -5.56 -7.00 0.51
CA ILE A 37 -4.38 -7.35 1.33
C ILE A 37 -3.95 -6.16 2.21
N PRO A 38 -3.25 -6.40 3.34
CA PRO A 38 -2.63 -5.33 4.11
C PRO A 38 -1.50 -4.67 3.32
N LEU A 39 -1.24 -3.39 3.58
CA LEU A 39 -0.04 -2.73 3.09
C LEU A 39 1.14 -3.01 4.05
N LYS A 40 1.80 -4.16 3.86
CA LYS A 40 2.98 -4.60 4.64
C LYS A 40 4.07 -5.12 3.72
N ASP A 41 5.32 -4.80 4.02
CA ASP A 41 6.43 -5.40 3.29
C ASP A 41 6.42 -6.92 3.51
N ASN A 42 6.95 -7.67 2.53
CA ASN A 42 7.00 -9.14 2.55
C ASN A 42 5.62 -9.84 2.68
N MET A 43 4.51 -9.13 2.42
CA MET A 43 3.17 -9.74 2.33
C MET A 43 3.11 -10.90 1.33
N ILE A 44 3.89 -10.79 0.25
CA ILE A 44 4.09 -11.84 -0.75
C ILE A 44 5.53 -12.30 -0.62
N THR A 45 5.70 -13.57 -0.23
CA THR A 45 7.02 -14.17 0.01
C THR A 45 7.55 -14.96 -1.18
N GLU A 46 6.70 -15.26 -2.17
CA GLU A 46 7.06 -16.08 -3.33
C GLU A 46 6.33 -15.68 -4.63
N ASN A 47 6.98 -15.93 -5.77
CA ASN A 47 6.47 -15.50 -7.08
C ASN A 47 5.32 -16.38 -7.61
N GLY A 48 5.26 -17.66 -7.22
CA GLY A 48 4.26 -18.62 -7.72
C GLY A 48 2.86 -18.51 -7.09
N ILE A 49 2.65 -17.57 -6.18
CA ILE A 49 1.40 -17.48 -5.38
C ILE A 49 0.18 -17.30 -6.28
N PHE A 50 0.29 -16.51 -7.35
CA PHE A 50 -0.79 -16.23 -8.29
C PHE A 50 -0.63 -16.95 -9.64
N GLN A 51 0.21 -17.98 -9.72
CA GLN A 51 0.39 -18.76 -10.94
C GLN A 51 -0.96 -19.29 -11.44
N GLY A 52 -1.30 -19.10 -12.71
CA GLY A 52 -2.56 -19.48 -13.31
C GLY A 52 -3.79 -18.66 -12.88
N CYS A 53 -3.64 -17.57 -12.13
CA CYS A 53 -4.73 -16.63 -11.78
C CYS A 53 -5.06 -15.70 -12.95
N LYS A 54 -5.63 -16.25 -14.02
CA LYS A 54 -5.84 -15.52 -15.30
C LYS A 54 -6.81 -14.33 -15.21
N LYS A 55 -7.69 -14.31 -14.21
CA LYS A 55 -8.67 -13.24 -14.01
C LYS A 55 -8.27 -12.21 -12.96
N LEU A 56 -7.12 -12.36 -12.30
CA LEU A 56 -6.72 -11.43 -11.24
C LEU A 56 -6.34 -10.09 -11.86
N GLU A 57 -7.23 -9.12 -11.70
CA GLU A 57 -7.17 -7.81 -12.33
C GLU A 57 -6.99 -6.69 -11.32
N SER A 58 -7.35 -6.91 -10.05
CA SER A 58 -7.38 -5.84 -9.05
C SER A 58 -6.86 -6.26 -7.67
N VAL A 59 -6.20 -5.32 -7.02
CA VAL A 59 -5.75 -5.40 -5.62
C VAL A 59 -6.24 -4.17 -4.88
N ASP A 60 -6.85 -4.41 -3.72
CA ASP A 60 -7.25 -3.38 -2.78
C ASP A 60 -6.45 -3.49 -1.48
N LEU A 61 -6.36 -2.38 -0.73
CA LEU A 61 -5.73 -2.35 0.58
C LEU A 61 -6.77 -2.47 1.69
N VAL A 62 -6.49 -3.29 2.71
CA VAL A 62 -7.34 -3.40 3.92
C VAL A 62 -7.44 -2.04 4.62
N GLU A 63 -6.33 -1.30 4.70
CA GLU A 63 -6.27 0.00 5.38
C GLU A 63 -6.44 1.19 4.43
N GLY A 64 -7.02 0.97 3.24
CA GLY A 64 -7.16 2.00 2.20
C GLY A 64 -7.86 3.28 2.67
N ALA A 65 -8.81 3.19 3.60
CA ALA A 65 -9.48 4.36 4.18
C ALA A 65 -8.54 5.18 5.07
N VAL A 66 -7.68 4.54 5.85
CA VAL A 66 -6.71 5.22 6.73
C VAL A 66 -5.60 5.83 5.89
N LEU A 67 -5.10 5.08 4.90
CA LEU A 67 -4.11 5.57 3.95
C LEU A 67 -4.60 6.84 3.23
N ARG A 68 -5.84 6.84 2.71
CA ARG A 68 -6.42 8.04 2.08
C ARG A 68 -6.52 9.24 3.02
N ARG A 69 -6.77 9.02 4.32
CA ARG A 69 -6.77 10.12 5.32
C ARG A 69 -5.38 10.71 5.51
N ILE A 70 -4.35 9.87 5.57
CA ILE A 70 -2.95 10.31 5.68
C ILE A 70 -2.55 11.11 4.44
N ILE A 71 -2.87 10.59 3.25
CA ILE A 71 -2.57 11.25 1.97
C ILE A 71 -3.23 12.62 1.93
N ASN A 72 -4.53 12.72 2.21
CA ASN A 72 -5.25 13.99 2.21
C ASN A 72 -4.71 15.00 3.24
N ALA A 73 -4.06 14.53 4.30
CA ALA A 73 -3.45 15.37 5.32
C ALA A 73 -2.05 15.88 4.92
N LEU A 74 -1.41 15.33 3.87
CA LEU A 74 -0.10 15.79 3.43
C LEU A 74 -0.13 17.26 3.01
N VAL A 75 0.83 18.09 3.40
CA VAL A 75 0.86 19.53 3.11
C VAL A 75 0.90 19.90 1.63
N LEU A 76 1.53 19.09 0.76
CA LEU A 76 1.65 19.40 -0.68
C LEU A 76 0.70 18.57 -1.54
N ASP A 77 -0.06 19.23 -2.40
CA ASP A 77 -0.95 18.60 -3.38
C ASP A 77 -0.20 17.70 -4.37
N GLU A 78 1.04 18.04 -4.72
CA GLU A 78 1.88 17.20 -5.60
C GLU A 78 2.08 15.79 -5.01
N TRP A 79 2.40 15.70 -3.71
CA TRP A 79 2.57 14.42 -3.03
C TRP A 79 1.26 13.63 -2.96
N ARG A 80 0.13 14.33 -2.76
CA ARG A 80 -1.20 13.71 -2.76
C ARG A 80 -1.50 13.06 -4.10
N ASN A 81 -1.30 13.82 -5.18
CA ASN A 81 -1.57 13.37 -6.54
C ASN A 81 -0.65 12.21 -6.93
N ASP A 82 0.64 12.30 -6.61
CA ASP A 82 1.59 11.22 -6.87
C ASP A 82 1.21 9.92 -6.13
N MET A 83 0.84 10.02 -4.84
CA MET A 83 0.38 8.87 -4.07
C MET A 83 -0.90 8.24 -4.63
N ASP A 84 -1.85 9.05 -5.09
CA ASP A 84 -3.08 8.55 -5.72
C ASP A 84 -2.78 7.82 -7.04
N VAL A 85 -1.80 8.28 -7.81
CA VAL A 85 -1.32 7.58 -9.00
C VAL A 85 -0.71 6.23 -8.61
N GLU A 86 0.18 6.20 -7.61
CA GLU A 86 0.87 4.99 -7.19
C GLU A 86 -0.10 3.91 -6.67
N ILE A 87 -1.06 4.30 -5.83
CA ILE A 87 -2.05 3.36 -5.26
C ILE A 87 -2.89 2.70 -6.36
N ASN A 88 -3.20 3.44 -7.42
CA ASN A 88 -4.03 2.93 -8.52
C ASN A 88 -3.22 2.19 -9.60
N ALA A 89 -1.90 2.32 -9.63
CA ALA A 89 -1.04 1.77 -10.67
C ALA A 89 -1.18 0.24 -10.82
N ILE A 90 -1.31 -0.49 -9.71
CA ILE A 90 -1.42 -1.97 -9.75
C ILE A 90 -2.66 -2.45 -10.50
N ASN A 91 -3.77 -1.72 -10.40
CA ASN A 91 -5.03 -2.05 -11.06
C ASN A 91 -4.97 -1.82 -12.58
N GLN A 92 -3.96 -1.09 -13.06
CA GLN A 92 -3.67 -0.92 -14.49
C GLN A 92 -2.68 -1.97 -14.99
N SER A 93 -1.72 -2.37 -14.15
CA SER A 93 -0.65 -3.32 -14.51
C SER A 93 -1.09 -4.79 -14.45
N LEU A 94 -1.89 -5.17 -13.46
CA LEU A 94 -2.28 -6.57 -13.25
C LEU A 94 -3.03 -7.20 -14.42
N PRO A 95 -4.02 -6.55 -15.08
CA PRO A 95 -4.74 -7.14 -16.20
C PRO A 95 -3.83 -7.59 -17.34
N THR A 96 -2.73 -6.85 -17.59
CA THR A 96 -1.76 -7.16 -18.64
C THR A 96 -0.60 -8.03 -18.18
N THR A 97 -0.44 -8.23 -16.88
CA THR A 97 0.67 -9.03 -16.32
C THR A 97 0.41 -10.53 -16.54
N PRO A 98 1.37 -11.29 -17.12
CA PRO A 98 1.24 -12.72 -17.33
C PRO A 98 0.94 -13.48 -16.04
N ALA A 99 -0.04 -14.39 -16.09
CA ALA A 99 -0.44 -15.20 -14.94
C ALA A 99 0.42 -16.46 -14.78
N GLY A 100 1.28 -16.80 -15.73
CA GLY A 100 1.93 -18.11 -15.78
C GLY A 100 0.97 -19.22 -16.21
N ASP A 101 1.48 -20.21 -16.94
CA ASP A 101 0.69 -21.32 -17.48
C ASP A 101 1.24 -22.72 -17.16
N ASP A 102 2.54 -22.86 -16.88
CA ASP A 102 3.18 -24.13 -16.56
C ASP A 102 4.28 -24.04 -15.47
N PHE A 103 4.98 -25.14 -15.18
CA PHE A 103 5.96 -25.22 -14.10
C PHE A 103 7.16 -24.27 -14.27
N TYR A 104 7.48 -23.86 -15.50
CA TYR A 104 8.61 -22.98 -15.79
C TYR A 104 8.20 -21.50 -15.86
N ASP A 105 6.92 -21.21 -16.11
CA ASP A 105 6.36 -19.86 -16.03
C ASP A 105 5.42 -19.69 -14.82
N VAL A 106 5.95 -19.08 -13.77
CA VAL A 106 5.17 -18.72 -12.57
C VAL A 106 4.31 -17.48 -12.76
N GLY A 107 4.50 -16.73 -13.86
CA GLY A 107 3.89 -15.44 -14.13
C GLY A 107 4.54 -14.28 -13.37
N GLY A 108 4.06 -13.07 -13.64
CA GLY A 108 4.57 -11.83 -13.03
C GLY A 108 3.64 -11.21 -11.98
N LYS A 109 2.44 -11.76 -11.76
CA LYS A 109 1.42 -11.10 -10.93
C LYS A 109 1.87 -10.94 -9.48
N ALA A 110 2.54 -11.93 -8.90
CA ALA A 110 3.01 -11.84 -7.51
C ALA A 110 4.12 -10.78 -7.35
N GLU A 111 5.07 -10.76 -8.28
CA GLU A 111 6.14 -9.75 -8.32
C GLU A 111 5.57 -8.34 -8.51
N ALA A 112 4.60 -8.18 -9.42
CA ALA A 112 3.93 -6.89 -9.65
C ALA A 112 3.28 -6.35 -8.37
N VAL A 113 2.56 -7.20 -7.62
CA VAL A 113 1.95 -6.79 -6.34
C VAL A 113 3.01 -6.49 -5.29
N GLN A 114 4.08 -7.28 -5.20
CA GLN A 114 5.17 -7.06 -4.23
C GLN A 114 5.90 -5.73 -4.49
N LEU A 115 6.26 -5.46 -5.75
CA LEU A 115 6.92 -4.21 -6.15
C LEU A 115 6.01 -3.01 -5.91
N TRP A 116 4.72 -3.14 -6.21
CA TRP A 116 3.74 -2.10 -5.93
C TRP A 116 3.62 -1.79 -4.43
N ILE A 117 3.50 -2.81 -3.56
CA ILE A 117 3.47 -2.61 -2.10
C ILE A 117 4.71 -1.85 -1.63
N ARG A 118 5.91 -2.25 -2.09
CA ARG A 118 7.17 -1.57 -1.74
C ARG A 118 7.20 -0.13 -2.21
N SER A 119 6.74 0.13 -3.43
CA SER A 119 6.69 1.48 -4.00
C SER A 119 5.76 2.39 -3.20
N VAL A 120 4.55 1.91 -2.89
CA VAL A 120 3.57 2.64 -2.05
C VAL A 120 4.14 2.92 -0.67
N LEU A 121 4.71 1.92 0.01
CA LEU A 121 5.33 2.08 1.34
C LEU A 121 6.48 3.09 1.30
N HIS A 122 7.38 2.98 0.34
CA HIS A 122 8.51 3.89 0.20
C HIS A 122 8.07 5.35 0.01
N LYS A 123 7.11 5.60 -0.90
CA LYS A 123 6.58 6.95 -1.13
C LYS A 123 5.87 7.51 0.10
N ILE A 124 5.10 6.70 0.83
CA ILE A 124 4.46 7.13 2.08
C ILE A 124 5.51 7.58 3.10
N VAL A 125 6.53 6.75 3.35
CA VAL A 125 7.59 7.07 4.31
C VAL A 125 8.33 8.33 3.89
N GLN A 126 8.68 8.44 2.60
CA GLN A 126 9.33 9.62 2.04
C GLN A 126 8.49 10.89 2.22
N TYR A 127 7.21 10.88 1.83
CA TYR A 127 6.36 12.05 1.93
C TYR A 127 6.00 12.43 3.36
N LYS A 128 5.86 11.46 4.27
CA LYS A 128 5.74 11.73 5.71
C LYS A 128 6.98 12.45 6.25
N ALA A 129 8.19 11.99 5.89
CA ALA A 129 9.42 12.62 6.34
C ALA A 129 9.58 14.04 5.79
N GLN A 130 9.30 14.24 4.51
CA GLN A 130 9.31 15.56 3.88
C GLN A 130 8.27 16.48 4.52
N HIS A 131 7.04 16.00 4.71
CA HIS A 131 5.98 16.73 5.42
C HIS A 131 6.44 17.27 6.76
N HIS A 132 6.99 16.39 7.59
CA HIS A 132 7.47 16.74 8.91
C HIS A 132 8.58 17.81 8.83
N SER A 133 9.50 17.71 7.86
CA SER A 133 10.52 18.73 7.62
C SER A 133 9.91 20.11 7.30
N TYR A 134 8.96 20.16 6.37
CA TYR A 134 8.30 21.41 5.97
C TYR A 134 7.51 22.04 7.11
N VAL A 135 6.78 21.23 7.90
CA VAL A 135 6.04 21.71 9.06
C VAL A 135 6.99 22.29 10.11
N ASN A 136 8.13 21.63 10.37
CA ASN A 136 9.11 22.11 11.34
C ASN A 136 9.79 23.40 10.88
N GLU A 137 10.12 23.52 9.60
CA GLU A 137 10.66 24.75 9.03
C GLU A 137 9.67 25.91 9.18
N ALA A 138 8.41 25.70 8.77
CA ALA A 138 7.35 26.70 8.89
C ALA A 138 7.11 27.10 10.36
N ALA A 139 7.12 26.13 11.29
CA ALA A 139 6.98 26.40 12.70
C ALA A 139 8.15 27.23 13.24
N THR A 140 9.38 26.91 12.85
CA THR A 140 10.58 27.65 13.26
C THR A 140 10.52 29.10 12.76
N THR A 141 10.07 29.32 11.52
CA THR A 141 9.87 30.67 10.99
C THR A 141 8.80 31.43 11.78
N LEU A 142 7.64 30.83 12.04
CA LEU A 142 6.56 31.49 12.78
C LEU A 142 6.94 31.84 14.22
N GLN A 143 7.80 31.05 14.85
CA GLN A 143 8.31 31.31 16.20
C GLN A 143 9.22 32.55 16.28
N LEU A 144 9.72 33.08 15.16
CA LEU A 144 10.43 34.36 15.13
C LEU A 144 9.48 35.55 15.35
N ASP A 145 8.23 35.42 14.93
CA ASP A 145 7.23 36.49 14.93
C ASP A 145 6.10 36.27 15.96
N LEU A 146 5.91 35.04 16.44
CA LEU A 146 4.84 34.64 17.36
C LEU A 146 5.37 33.90 18.60
N PRO A 147 4.74 34.08 19.78
CA PRO A 147 5.04 33.28 20.97
C PRO A 147 4.95 31.76 20.73
N ASN A 148 5.92 31.01 21.27
CA ASN A 148 6.02 29.56 21.12
C ASN A 148 4.74 28.80 21.52
N ASP A 149 4.04 29.26 22.55
CA ASP A 149 2.81 28.63 23.02
C ASP A 149 1.67 28.77 22.02
N ILE A 150 1.61 29.89 21.28
CA ILE A 150 0.63 30.11 20.22
C ILE A 150 0.90 29.15 19.05
N VAL A 151 2.16 29.04 18.61
CA VAL A 151 2.54 28.15 17.49
C VAL A 151 2.25 26.68 17.84
N ASN A 152 2.67 26.25 19.03
CA ASN A 152 2.55 24.84 19.43
C ASN A 152 1.11 24.42 19.74
N LYS A 153 0.25 25.33 20.21
CA LYS A 153 -1.16 25.00 20.52
C LYS A 153 -2.11 25.18 19.35
N ASN A 154 -1.83 26.11 18.44
CA ASN A 154 -2.80 26.53 17.43
C ASN A 154 -2.38 26.26 15.98
N VAL A 155 -1.10 25.96 15.70
CA VAL A 155 -0.62 25.71 14.33
C VAL A 155 -0.23 24.25 14.15
N LEU A 156 0.72 23.76 14.96
CA LEU A 156 1.25 22.40 14.81
C LEU A 156 0.18 21.30 14.86
N PRO A 157 -0.81 21.30 15.78
CA PRO A 157 -1.79 20.22 15.88
C PRO A 157 -2.67 20.07 14.63
N PHE A 158 -2.82 21.11 13.81
CA PHE A 158 -3.60 21.05 12.56
C PHE A 158 -2.79 20.50 11.38
N LEU A 159 -1.46 20.47 11.52
CA LEU A 159 -0.52 19.97 10.51
C LEU A 159 0.02 18.59 10.89
N GLU A 160 -0.34 18.05 12.05
CA GLU A 160 0.04 16.69 12.41
C GLU A 160 -0.71 15.66 11.57
N LEU A 161 0.02 14.66 11.09
CA LEU A 161 -0.57 13.55 10.36
C LEU A 161 -1.35 12.65 11.33
N PRO A 162 -2.43 11.99 10.87
CA PRO A 162 -3.15 11.03 11.68
C PRO A 162 -2.21 9.97 12.25
N SER A 163 -2.37 9.62 13.53
CA SER A 163 -1.58 8.57 14.18
C SER A 163 -1.81 7.24 13.47
N TYR A 164 -0.82 6.79 12.70
CA TYR A 164 -0.85 5.50 12.03
C TYR A 164 0.57 5.05 11.69
N THR A 165 0.99 3.95 12.29
CA THR A 165 2.21 3.24 11.99
C THR A 165 1.93 2.20 10.91
N PHE A 166 2.69 2.26 9.82
CA PHE A 166 2.74 1.13 8.88
C PHE A 166 3.71 0.11 9.49
N GLU A 167 3.32 -1.16 9.60
CA GLU A 167 4.25 -2.21 10.02
C GLU A 167 5.42 -2.27 9.02
N GLY A 168 6.64 -1.97 9.50
CA GLY A 168 7.84 -1.77 8.68
C GLY A 168 8.49 -0.38 8.77
N GLU A 169 7.93 0.55 9.56
CA GLU A 169 8.63 1.75 10.03
C GLU A 169 9.56 1.40 11.22
N ASP A 170 10.67 0.67 10.97
CA ASP A 170 11.80 0.49 11.90
C ASP A 170 13.14 0.63 11.15
#